data_AF-A0A4R6QRL8-F1
#
_entry.id   AF-A0A4R6QRL8-F1
#
_cell.length_a   1.000
_cell.length_b   1.000
_cell.length_c   1.000
_cell.angle_alpha   90.00
_cell.angle_beta   90.00
_cell.angle_gamma   90.00
#
_symmetry.space_group_name_H-M   'P 1'
#
loop_
_entity.id
_entity.type
_entity.pdbx_description
1 polymer ?
#
loop_
_entity_poly.entity_id
_entity_poly.type
_entity_poly.pdbx_seq_one_letter_code
_entity_poly.pdbx_strand_id
1 'polypeptide(L)'
;MCISAADAATLVGHARELGAGGYGAWLDAWSARMKDRLHELMQQRLIQLQKLAQEKPESVFRLICESVINKGGPLFASTAFRSFDGKERPSYFHDLAVVCLRTLDKEEPKTIDGKYIALSEYVLQEFSLHVYFHRDDLQSYDPDRIMHDAFDQPADSFSEALWRAAELVYHGVPLVRFTADGPQTVIEPDELYVFLSKKGELQDVSSSFTSLPEWTKGLAFELSHLEAHNLMFAAADQLTHVQVLARRSALRRMLALPVPAANGIDGLTLPTHSKLLLLMRQIVDRYYGPNFQIDEVDSWPRQKDVVDWLKAQGLSEREAMAIDIVSRPDRLRSR
;
A
#
# COMPACT_ATOMS: atom_id res chain seq x y z
N MET A 1 34.66 -5.28 12.86
CA MET A 1 35.36 -6.58 12.92
C MET A 1 36.71 -6.33 13.58
N CYS A 2 36.92 -6.78 14.81
CA CYS A 2 38.21 -6.61 15.49
C CYS A 2 39.13 -7.77 15.07
N ILE A 3 40.29 -7.46 14.50
CA ILE A 3 41.33 -8.43 14.19
C ILE A 3 41.88 -8.91 15.54
N SER A 4 42.03 -10.24 15.73
CA SER A 4 42.60 -10.73 16.98
C SER A 4 44.04 -10.22 17.12
N ALA A 5 44.51 -10.00 18.35
CA ALA A 5 45.87 -9.56 18.58
C ALA A 5 46.91 -10.54 17.99
N ALA A 6 46.57 -11.83 17.93
CA ALA A 6 47.40 -12.86 17.32
C ALA A 6 47.49 -12.73 15.79
N ASP A 7 46.36 -12.47 15.13
CA ASP A 7 46.34 -12.25 13.68
C ASP A 7 47.08 -10.95 13.32
N ALA A 8 46.90 -9.89 14.10
CA ALA A 8 47.59 -8.61 13.93
C ALA A 8 49.12 -8.75 14.10
N ALA A 9 49.58 -9.52 15.08
CA ALA A 9 51.01 -9.79 15.29
C ALA A 9 51.61 -10.59 14.13
N THR A 10 50.86 -11.56 13.59
CA THR A 10 51.26 -12.38 12.43
C THR A 10 51.34 -11.53 11.16
N LEU A 11 50.43 -10.56 11.01
CA LEU A 11 50.46 -9.58 9.91
C LEU A 11 51.74 -8.73 9.92
N VAL A 12 52.14 -8.24 11.10
CA VAL A 12 53.34 -7.40 11.26
C VAL A 12 54.64 -8.20 11.05
N GLY A 13 54.65 -9.48 11.43
CA GLY A 13 55.79 -10.38 11.21
C GLY A 13 56.07 -10.63 9.72
N HIS A 14 55.05 -11.04 8.96
CA HIS A 14 55.21 -11.34 7.52
C HIS A 14 55.54 -10.09 6.67
N ALA A 15 55.02 -8.92 7.05
CA ALA A 15 55.30 -7.66 6.38
C ALA A 15 56.79 -7.24 6.47
N ARG A 16 57.53 -7.71 7.48
CA ARG A 16 58.96 -7.40 7.65
C ARG A 16 59.89 -8.29 6.83
N GLU A 17 59.46 -9.49 6.46
CA GLU A 17 60.28 -10.48 5.76
C GLU A 17 60.12 -10.41 4.23
N LEU A 18 58.96 -9.93 3.77
CA LEU A 18 58.66 -9.80 2.34
C LEU A 18 59.06 -8.40 1.86
N GLY A 19 60.09 -8.31 1.00
CA GLY A 19 60.44 -7.06 0.32
C GLY A 19 59.27 -6.48 -0.50
N ALA A 20 59.43 -5.28 -1.08
CA ALA A 20 58.33 -4.50 -1.67
C ALA A 20 57.45 -5.25 -2.70
N GLY A 21 58.01 -6.22 -3.45
CA GLY A 21 57.25 -7.05 -4.40
C GLY A 21 56.48 -8.23 -3.77
N GLY A 22 56.93 -8.75 -2.62
CA GLY A 22 56.25 -9.85 -1.92
C GLY A 22 55.10 -9.38 -1.03
N TYR A 23 55.16 -8.13 -0.56
CA TYR A 23 54.15 -7.53 0.29
C TYR A 23 52.79 -7.41 -0.41
N GLY A 24 52.77 -7.03 -1.70
CA GLY A 24 51.52 -6.91 -2.48
C GLY A 24 50.81 -8.26 -2.66
N ALA A 25 51.54 -9.28 -3.11
CA ALA A 25 50.97 -10.62 -3.28
C ALA A 25 50.44 -11.22 -1.96
N TRP A 26 51.13 -10.94 -0.84
CA TRP A 26 50.68 -11.35 0.48
C TRP A 26 49.44 -10.59 0.95
N LEU A 27 49.35 -9.27 0.72
CA LEU A 27 48.15 -8.49 1.03
C LEU A 27 46.93 -8.97 0.25
N ASP A 28 47.09 -9.28 -1.04
CA ASP A 28 46.02 -9.80 -1.87
C ASP A 28 45.55 -11.17 -1.37
N ALA A 29 46.49 -12.07 -1.05
CA ALA A 29 46.17 -13.39 -0.49
C ALA A 29 45.48 -13.30 0.87
N TRP A 30 45.93 -12.38 1.75
CA TRP A 30 45.29 -12.14 3.03
C TRP A 30 43.89 -11.55 2.87
N SER A 31 43.71 -10.56 1.99
CA SER A 31 42.42 -9.96 1.66
C SER A 31 41.43 -10.99 1.13
N ALA A 32 41.86 -11.86 0.22
CA ALA A 32 41.06 -12.98 -0.28
C ALA A 32 40.64 -13.92 0.86
N ARG A 33 41.57 -14.35 1.72
CA ARG A 33 41.27 -15.22 2.87
C ARG A 33 40.28 -14.58 3.85
N MET A 34 40.40 -13.28 4.10
CA MET A 34 39.46 -12.56 4.98
C MET A 34 38.06 -12.46 4.35
N LYS A 35 37.97 -12.26 3.04
CA LYS A 35 36.70 -12.28 2.31
C LYS A 35 36.06 -13.66 2.36
N ASP A 36 36.82 -14.73 2.12
CA ASP A 36 36.33 -16.11 2.20
C ASP A 36 35.84 -16.44 3.61
N ARG A 37 36.63 -16.07 4.63
CA ARG A 37 36.24 -16.30 6.03
C ARG A 37 34.99 -15.52 6.43
N LEU A 38 34.86 -14.27 5.97
CA LEU A 38 33.65 -13.49 6.19
C LEU A 38 32.45 -14.16 5.52
N HIS A 39 32.60 -14.62 4.28
CA HIS A 39 31.55 -15.33 3.55
C HIS A 39 31.12 -16.62 4.27
N GLU A 40 32.06 -17.44 4.75
CA GLU A 40 31.77 -18.63 5.55
C GLU A 40 30.97 -18.31 6.82
N LEU A 41 31.40 -17.28 7.57
CA LEU A 41 30.71 -16.86 8.79
C LEU A 41 29.29 -16.36 8.48
N MET A 42 29.13 -15.61 7.39
CA MET A 42 27.82 -15.15 6.92
C MET A 42 26.93 -16.35 6.54
N GLN A 43 27.43 -17.35 5.80
CA GLN A 43 26.70 -18.59 5.48
C GLN A 43 26.26 -19.32 6.73
N GLN A 44 27.15 -19.50 7.70
CA GLN A 44 26.83 -20.17 8.97
C GLN A 44 25.73 -19.42 9.74
N ARG A 45 25.80 -18.08 9.79
CA ARG A 45 24.77 -17.26 10.43
C ARG A 45 23.42 -17.33 9.70
N LEU A 46 23.45 -17.35 8.37
CA LEU A 46 22.24 -17.47 7.55
C LEU A 46 21.54 -18.81 7.79
N ILE A 47 22.29 -19.91 7.82
CA ILE A 47 21.74 -21.25 8.13
C ILE A 47 21.14 -21.29 9.54
N GLN A 48 21.79 -20.64 10.52
CA GLN A 48 21.24 -20.53 11.88
C GLN A 48 19.94 -19.71 11.90
N LEU A 49 19.89 -18.60 11.17
CA LEU A 49 18.69 -17.76 11.06
C LEU A 49 17.55 -18.51 10.37
N GLN A 50 17.81 -19.21 9.26
CA GLN A 50 16.84 -20.05 8.56
C GLN A 50 16.25 -21.12 9.49
N LYS A 51 17.12 -21.81 10.23
CA LYS A 51 16.69 -22.80 11.21
C LYS A 51 15.82 -22.17 12.31
N LEU A 52 16.22 -21.02 12.84
CA LEU A 52 15.47 -20.30 13.85
C LEU A 52 14.11 -19.80 13.31
N ALA A 53 14.05 -19.36 12.05
CA ALA A 53 12.83 -18.92 11.40
C ALA A 53 11.84 -20.06 11.18
N GLN A 54 12.34 -21.28 10.93
CA GLN A 54 11.50 -22.48 10.86
C GLN A 54 11.00 -22.94 12.24
N GLU A 55 11.85 -22.88 13.27
CA GLU A 55 11.50 -23.33 14.62
C GLU A 55 10.65 -22.31 15.39
N LYS A 56 10.88 -21.01 15.16
CA LYS A 56 10.28 -19.88 15.89
C LYS A 56 10.02 -18.68 14.97
N PRO A 57 9.14 -18.83 13.95
CA PRO A 57 8.90 -17.80 12.94
C PRO A 57 8.50 -16.44 13.55
N GLU A 58 7.56 -16.43 14.50
CA GLU A 58 7.12 -15.20 15.17
C GLU A 58 8.23 -14.47 15.92
N SER A 59 9.16 -15.21 16.55
CA SER A 59 10.29 -14.59 17.26
C SER A 59 11.27 -13.94 16.28
N VAL A 60 11.53 -14.57 15.14
CA VAL A 60 12.38 -13.99 14.09
C VAL A 60 11.70 -12.79 13.45
N PHE A 61 10.42 -12.89 13.10
CA PHE A 61 9.67 -11.80 12.50
C PHE A 61 9.53 -10.59 13.45
N ARG A 62 9.34 -10.83 14.76
CA ARG A 62 9.41 -9.78 15.79
C ARG A 62 10.75 -9.05 15.74
N LEU A 63 11.87 -9.77 15.71
CA LEU A 63 13.20 -9.15 15.62
C LEU A 63 13.36 -8.30 14.36
N ILE A 64 12.80 -8.75 13.22
CA ILE A 64 12.77 -7.97 11.98
C ILE A 64 11.95 -6.69 12.17
N CYS A 65 10.72 -6.78 12.69
CA CYS A 65 9.87 -5.61 12.94
C CYS A 65 10.52 -4.62 13.93
N GLU A 66 11.05 -5.12 15.04
CA GLU A 66 11.78 -4.31 16.02
C GLU A 66 13.00 -3.63 15.39
N SER A 67 13.67 -4.28 14.43
CA SER A 67 14.80 -3.67 13.73
C SER A 67 14.40 -2.60 12.72
N VAL A 68 13.22 -2.73 12.11
CA VAL A 68 12.63 -1.71 11.23
C VAL A 68 12.23 -0.46 12.02
N ILE A 69 11.75 -0.64 13.25
CA ILE A 69 11.34 0.46 14.15
C ILE A 69 12.53 1.08 14.87
N ASN A 70 13.36 0.25 15.51
CA ASN A 70 14.53 0.68 16.25
C ASN A 70 15.68 0.93 15.30
N LYS A 71 15.95 2.22 15.03
CA LYS A 71 17.06 2.74 14.21
C LYS A 71 18.49 2.42 14.74
N GLY A 72 18.76 1.19 15.20
CA GLY A 72 20.05 0.85 15.81
C GLY A 72 20.25 -0.58 16.32
N GLY A 73 19.35 -1.53 16.02
CA GLY A 73 19.57 -2.94 16.38
C GLY A 73 20.78 -3.54 15.63
N PRO A 74 21.70 -4.26 16.29
CA PRO A 74 22.98 -4.67 15.69
C PRO A 74 22.87 -5.66 14.51
N LEU A 75 21.70 -6.27 14.32
CA LEU A 75 21.44 -7.23 13.23
C LEU A 75 21.05 -6.56 11.90
N PHE A 76 20.47 -5.35 11.92
CA PHE A 76 19.97 -4.64 10.72
C PHE A 76 20.27 -3.14 10.72
N ALA A 77 21.21 -2.67 11.55
CA ALA A 77 21.55 -1.25 11.75
C ALA A 77 21.92 -0.46 10.47
N SER A 78 22.09 -1.11 9.31
CA SER A 78 22.44 -0.45 8.05
C SER A 78 21.25 -0.04 7.18
N THR A 79 20.00 -0.38 7.53
CA THR A 79 18.83 -0.14 6.65
C THR A 79 18.15 1.20 6.88
N ALA A 80 18.73 2.09 7.69
CA ALA A 80 18.34 3.49 7.69
C ALA A 80 18.60 4.06 6.29
N PHE A 81 17.54 4.17 5.48
CA PHE A 81 17.56 4.91 4.23
C PHE A 81 17.96 6.35 4.55
N ARG A 82 19.27 6.64 4.40
CA ARG A 82 19.75 8.01 4.32
C ARG A 82 19.23 8.54 3.00
N SER A 83 18.19 9.37 3.07
CA SER A 83 17.73 10.05 1.86
C SER A 83 18.83 10.94 1.30
N PHE A 84 18.77 11.27 0.01
CA PHE A 84 19.81 12.05 -0.70
C PHE A 84 20.18 13.38 -0.02
N ASP A 85 19.31 13.91 0.85
CA ASP A 85 19.53 15.13 1.64
C ASP A 85 20.24 14.88 3.00
N GLY A 86 20.67 13.65 3.26
CA GLY A 86 21.30 13.24 4.52
C GLY A 86 20.33 13.10 5.71
N LYS A 87 19.02 13.32 5.51
CA LYS A 87 18.02 13.13 6.56
C LYS A 87 17.65 11.66 6.66
N GLU A 88 17.57 11.18 7.89
CA GLU A 88 17.00 9.87 8.18
C GLU A 88 15.49 9.91 8.01
N ARG A 89 14.97 9.09 7.11
CA ARG A 89 13.53 8.84 7.00
C ARG A 89 13.20 7.50 7.67
N PRO A 90 11.99 7.33 8.23
CA PRO A 90 11.52 6.02 8.64
C PRO A 90 11.61 5.04 7.46
N SER A 91 11.84 3.76 7.74
CA SER A 91 11.71 2.71 6.72
C SER A 91 10.31 2.74 6.11
N TYR A 92 10.21 2.38 4.84
CA TYR A 92 8.93 2.23 4.13
C TYR A 92 7.95 1.29 4.85
N PHE A 93 8.47 0.32 5.63
CA PHE A 93 7.69 -0.64 6.41
C PHE A 93 7.46 -0.23 7.87
N HIS A 94 7.82 0.99 8.28
CA HIS A 94 7.78 1.39 9.69
C HIS A 94 6.41 1.21 10.34
N ASP A 95 5.36 1.74 9.72
CA ASP A 95 4.01 1.70 10.26
C ASP A 95 3.44 0.27 10.23
N LEU A 96 3.68 -0.48 9.15
CA LEU A 96 3.31 -1.89 9.07
C LEU A 96 4.03 -2.74 10.14
N ALA A 97 5.32 -2.48 10.42
CA ALA A 97 6.05 -3.14 11.49
C ALA A 97 5.43 -2.87 12.86
N VAL A 98 4.96 -1.64 13.11
CA VAL A 98 4.24 -1.29 14.34
C VAL A 98 2.93 -2.07 14.44
N VAL A 99 2.16 -2.13 13.34
CA VAL A 99 0.92 -2.93 13.25
C VAL A 99 1.22 -4.41 13.55
N CYS A 100 2.21 -5.00 12.89
CA CYS A 100 2.61 -6.39 13.09
C CYS A 100 3.01 -6.69 14.54
N LEU A 101 3.78 -5.81 15.19
CA LEU A 101 4.17 -6.01 16.59
C LEU A 101 2.95 -5.98 17.52
N ARG A 102 2.03 -5.02 17.34
CA ARG A 102 0.79 -4.96 18.13
C ARG A 102 -0.05 -6.24 17.97
N THR A 103 -0.13 -6.78 16.75
CA THR A 103 -0.82 -8.05 16.48
C THR A 103 -0.12 -9.24 17.15
N LEU A 104 1.21 -9.32 17.08
CA LEU A 104 2.00 -10.35 17.78
C LEU A 104 1.86 -10.27 19.30
N ASP A 105 1.74 -9.06 19.84
CA ASP A 105 1.48 -8.80 21.27
C ASP A 105 0.02 -9.03 21.67
N LYS A 106 -0.85 -9.34 20.70
CA LYS A 106 -2.29 -9.57 20.87
C LYS A 106 -2.96 -8.39 21.57
N GLU A 107 -2.55 -7.17 21.21
CA GLU A 107 -3.20 -5.96 21.71
C GLU A 107 -4.64 -5.90 21.21
N GLU A 108 -5.58 -5.67 22.14
CA GLU A 108 -6.98 -5.47 21.77
C GLU A 108 -7.18 -4.09 21.12
N PRO A 109 -8.02 -3.99 20.07
CA PRO A 109 -8.38 -2.72 19.44
C PRO A 109 -8.98 -1.75 20.47
N LYS A 110 -8.50 -0.51 20.46
CA LYS A 110 -8.99 0.50 21.41
C LYS A 110 -10.31 1.09 20.92
N THR A 111 -11.29 1.15 21.82
CA THR A 111 -12.56 1.85 21.59
C THR A 111 -12.54 3.24 22.21
N ILE A 112 -13.29 4.15 21.61
CA ILE A 112 -13.52 5.51 22.10
C ILE A 112 -14.88 5.51 22.79
N ASP A 113 -14.88 5.80 24.09
CA ASP A 113 -16.06 5.81 24.97
C ASP A 113 -16.90 4.51 24.96
N GLY A 114 -16.31 3.38 24.55
CA GLY A 114 -17.01 2.11 24.37
C GLY A 114 -18.08 2.11 23.27
N LYS A 115 -18.12 3.16 22.44
CA LYS A 115 -19.15 3.34 21.39
C LYS A 115 -18.57 3.38 19.99
N TYR A 116 -17.33 3.84 19.85
CA TYR A 116 -16.70 4.01 18.55
C TYR A 116 -15.40 3.21 18.48
N ILE A 117 -15.04 2.79 17.28
CA ILE A 117 -13.73 2.23 16.96
C ILE A 117 -13.05 3.12 15.92
N ALA A 118 -11.85 3.62 16.24
CA ALA A 118 -11.09 4.42 15.29
C ALA A 118 -10.81 3.60 14.03
N LEU A 119 -10.79 4.23 12.85
CA LEU A 119 -10.58 3.51 11.59
C LEU A 119 -9.24 2.75 11.58
N SER A 120 -8.20 3.32 12.17
CA SER A 120 -6.91 2.65 12.36
C SER A 120 -7.01 1.41 13.25
N GLU A 121 -7.82 1.45 14.31
CA GLU A 121 -8.03 0.32 15.22
C GLU A 121 -8.92 -0.75 14.59
N TYR A 122 -9.90 -0.36 13.76
CA TYR A 122 -10.69 -1.29 12.95
C TYR A 122 -9.81 -2.03 11.94
N VAL A 123 -8.92 -1.33 11.23
CA VAL A 123 -7.96 -1.94 10.31
C VAL A 123 -7.05 -2.93 11.04
N LEU A 124 -6.61 -2.61 12.27
CA LEU A 124 -5.84 -3.55 13.10
C LEU A 124 -6.64 -4.79 13.50
N GLN A 125 -7.94 -4.63 13.79
CA GLN A 125 -8.82 -5.74 14.13
C GLN A 125 -9.00 -6.70 12.94
N GLU A 126 -9.15 -6.17 11.73
CA GLU A 126 -9.31 -6.96 10.51
C GLU A 126 -7.99 -7.52 9.97
N PHE A 127 -6.86 -6.93 10.38
CA PHE A 127 -5.54 -7.35 9.94
C PHE A 127 -5.17 -8.74 10.48
N SER A 128 -5.09 -9.71 9.57
CA SER A 128 -4.70 -11.09 9.87
C SER A 128 -3.21 -11.28 9.59
N LEU A 129 -2.40 -11.34 10.65
CA LEU A 129 -0.98 -11.62 10.53
C LEU A 129 -0.72 -13.12 10.49
N HIS A 130 -0.18 -13.60 9.36
CA HIS A 130 0.36 -14.95 9.23
C HIS A 130 1.86 -14.88 9.07
N VAL A 131 2.60 -15.32 10.09
CA VAL A 131 4.06 -15.34 10.05
C VAL A 131 4.53 -16.74 9.63
N TYR A 132 5.05 -16.83 8.43
CA TYR A 132 5.85 -17.97 7.99
C TYR A 132 7.02 -17.47 7.14
N PHE A 133 8.07 -18.29 7.05
CA PHE A 133 9.19 -18.03 6.15
C PHE A 133 9.35 -19.26 5.25
N HIS A 134 9.28 -19.05 3.94
CA HIS A 134 9.80 -20.04 2.99
C HIS A 134 11.31 -20.13 3.14
N ARG A 135 11.86 -21.27 2.75
CA ARG A 135 13.32 -21.46 2.71
C ARG A 135 14.00 -20.40 1.84
N ASP A 136 13.28 -19.89 0.84
CA ASP A 136 13.81 -19.00 -0.19
C ASP A 136 13.86 -17.53 0.27
N ASP A 137 12.98 -17.14 1.21
CA ASP A 137 12.87 -15.76 1.75
C ASP A 137 14.13 -15.33 2.52
N LEU A 138 14.91 -16.29 3.00
CA LEU A 138 16.13 -16.07 3.78
C LEU A 138 17.38 -16.61 3.06
N GLN A 139 17.40 -16.67 1.73
CA GLN A 139 18.59 -17.07 0.97
C GLN A 139 19.55 -15.91 0.69
N SER A 140 19.06 -14.67 0.76
CA SER A 140 19.85 -13.48 0.50
C SER A 140 20.64 -13.04 1.73
N TYR A 141 21.82 -12.44 1.51
CA TYR A 141 22.50 -11.65 2.54
C TYR A 141 22.05 -10.20 2.58
N ASP A 142 21.26 -9.80 1.59
CA ASP A 142 20.76 -8.44 1.45
C ASP A 142 19.64 -8.22 2.47
N PRO A 143 19.88 -7.36 3.49
CA PRO A 143 18.87 -7.03 4.49
C PRO A 143 17.59 -6.44 3.87
N ASP A 144 17.72 -5.67 2.78
CA ASP A 144 16.58 -5.02 2.14
C ASP A 144 15.68 -6.06 1.48
N ARG A 145 16.28 -7.07 0.86
CA ARG A 145 15.54 -8.21 0.31
C ARG A 145 14.87 -9.04 1.40
N ILE A 146 15.58 -9.37 2.48
CA ILE A 146 15.00 -10.10 3.62
C ILE A 146 13.80 -9.34 4.19
N MET A 147 13.90 -8.02 4.36
CA MET A 147 12.78 -7.20 4.84
C MET A 147 11.63 -7.20 3.85
N HIS A 148 11.90 -7.00 2.56
CA HIS A 148 10.85 -7.01 1.53
C HIS A 148 10.10 -8.35 1.54
N ASP A 149 10.84 -9.48 1.50
CA ASP A 149 10.25 -10.81 1.49
C ASP A 149 9.48 -11.09 2.80
N ALA A 150 9.96 -10.59 3.95
CA ALA A 150 9.26 -10.74 5.23
C ALA A 150 7.97 -9.91 5.34
N PHE A 151 7.88 -8.75 4.67
CA PHE A 151 6.73 -7.85 4.75
C PHE A 151 5.76 -7.95 3.56
N ASP A 152 6.08 -8.70 2.51
CA ASP A 152 5.24 -8.84 1.31
C ASP A 152 3.82 -9.32 1.68
N GLN A 153 3.72 -10.48 2.32
CA GLN A 153 2.42 -11.01 2.73
C GLN A 153 1.72 -10.16 3.80
N PRO A 154 2.39 -9.68 4.87
CA PRO A 154 1.77 -8.72 5.79
C PRO A 154 1.24 -7.46 5.10
N ALA A 155 1.92 -6.93 4.08
CA ALA A 155 1.47 -5.75 3.35
C ALA A 155 0.19 -6.04 2.56
N ASP A 156 0.07 -7.22 1.96
CA ASP A 156 -1.16 -7.66 1.28
C ASP A 156 -2.32 -7.81 2.26
N SER A 157 -2.13 -8.52 3.38
CA SER A 157 -3.16 -8.65 4.42
C SER A 157 -3.58 -7.31 5.02
N PHE A 158 -2.62 -6.38 5.17
CA PHE A 158 -2.91 -5.03 5.64
C PHE A 158 -3.70 -4.21 4.61
N SER A 159 -3.41 -4.39 3.32
CA SER A 159 -4.15 -3.77 2.22
C SER A 159 -5.58 -4.30 2.13
N GLU A 160 -5.77 -5.59 2.36
CA GLU A 160 -7.10 -6.20 2.47
C GLU A 160 -7.88 -5.59 3.64
N ALA A 161 -7.28 -5.45 4.82
CA ALA A 161 -7.93 -4.82 5.98
C ALA A 161 -8.34 -3.35 5.71
N LEU A 162 -7.50 -2.58 5.02
CA LEU A 162 -7.84 -1.22 4.56
C LEU A 162 -9.00 -1.22 3.56
N TRP A 163 -8.99 -2.18 2.63
CA TRP A 163 -10.08 -2.34 1.67
C TRP A 163 -11.39 -2.71 2.38
N ARG A 164 -11.38 -3.61 3.36
CA ARG A 164 -12.57 -3.97 4.18
C ARG A 164 -13.18 -2.74 4.85
N ALA A 165 -12.35 -1.85 5.39
CA ALA A 165 -12.84 -0.59 5.96
C ALA A 165 -13.54 0.28 4.90
N ALA A 166 -13.00 0.38 3.68
CA ALA A 166 -13.64 1.11 2.58
C ALA A 166 -14.92 0.41 2.07
N GLU A 167 -14.94 -0.93 2.08
CA GLU A 167 -16.10 -1.75 1.73
C GLU A 167 -17.28 -1.48 2.68
N LEU A 168 -17.04 -1.33 3.98
CA LEU A 168 -18.09 -0.91 4.93
C LEU A 168 -18.71 0.44 4.56
N VAL A 169 -17.89 1.42 4.18
CA VAL A 169 -18.35 2.74 3.74
C VAL A 169 -19.20 2.63 2.48
N TYR A 170 -18.74 1.83 1.51
CA TYR A 170 -19.49 1.52 0.29
C TYR A 170 -20.84 0.85 0.60
N HIS A 171 -20.89 -0.07 1.56
CA HIS A 171 -22.09 -0.71 2.05
C HIS A 171 -23.04 0.25 2.80
N GLY A 172 -22.61 1.48 3.08
CA GLY A 172 -23.43 2.55 3.64
C GLY A 172 -23.20 2.81 5.12
N VAL A 173 -22.21 2.17 5.75
CA VAL A 173 -21.82 2.49 7.13
C VAL A 173 -21.32 3.94 7.17
N PRO A 174 -21.89 4.80 8.03
CA PRO A 174 -21.42 6.17 8.16
C PRO A 174 -20.06 6.22 8.88
N LEU A 175 -19.26 7.23 8.55
CA LEU A 175 -18.05 7.56 9.29
C LEU A 175 -18.38 8.59 10.37
N VAL A 176 -17.59 8.63 11.44
CA VAL A 176 -17.68 9.64 12.49
C VAL A 176 -16.35 10.37 12.57
N ARG A 177 -16.39 11.70 12.51
CA ARG A 177 -15.22 12.58 12.68
C ARG A 177 -15.33 13.29 14.03
N PHE A 178 -14.29 13.22 14.86
CA PHE A 178 -14.25 13.91 16.15
C PHE A 178 -13.79 15.36 15.96
N THR A 179 -14.66 16.32 16.28
CA THR A 179 -14.35 17.76 16.27
C THR A 179 -14.41 18.32 17.69
N ALA A 180 -14.08 19.61 17.86
CA ALA A 180 -14.20 20.29 19.14
C ALA A 180 -15.65 20.29 19.68
N ASP A 181 -16.64 20.22 18.79
CA ASP A 181 -18.07 20.21 19.11
C ASP A 181 -18.61 18.78 19.37
N GLY A 182 -17.75 17.77 19.28
CA GLY A 182 -18.10 16.36 19.47
C GLY A 182 -18.07 15.53 18.18
N PRO A 183 -18.59 14.29 18.20
CA PRO A 183 -18.63 13.41 17.05
C PRO A 183 -19.62 13.92 15.99
N GLN A 184 -19.15 14.07 14.75
CA GLN A 184 -19.96 14.45 13.60
C GLN A 184 -20.04 13.30 12.61
N THR A 185 -21.26 12.97 12.19
CA THR A 185 -21.51 11.95 11.17
C THR A 185 -21.09 12.47 9.79
N VAL A 186 -20.19 11.74 9.15
CA VAL A 186 -19.67 12.01 7.80
C VAL A 186 -20.35 11.07 6.81
N ILE A 187 -21.09 11.66 5.88
CA ILE A 187 -21.83 10.99 4.79
C ILE A 187 -21.76 11.84 3.52
N GLU A 188 -22.26 11.33 2.40
CA GLU A 188 -22.43 12.12 1.16
C GLU A 188 -23.13 13.47 1.42
N PRO A 189 -22.66 14.57 0.81
CA PRO A 189 -21.66 14.64 -0.27
C PRO A 189 -20.21 14.85 0.20
N ASP A 190 -19.83 14.54 1.45
CA ASP A 190 -18.43 14.70 1.92
C ASP A 190 -17.46 13.95 1.01
N GLU A 191 -16.42 14.66 0.53
CA GLU A 191 -15.48 14.16 -0.47
C GLU A 191 -14.75 12.90 0.00
N LEU A 192 -14.42 12.82 1.30
CA LEU A 192 -13.70 11.69 1.86
C LEU A 192 -14.60 10.46 1.95
N TYR A 193 -15.88 10.65 2.29
CA TYR A 193 -16.87 9.58 2.24
C TYR A 193 -17.04 9.05 0.81
N VAL A 194 -17.16 9.94 -0.18
CA VAL A 194 -17.28 9.56 -1.59
C VAL A 194 -16.04 8.79 -2.07
N PHE A 195 -14.85 9.27 -1.71
CA PHE A 195 -13.59 8.58 -2.02
C PHE A 195 -13.56 7.16 -1.46
N LEU A 196 -13.85 6.97 -0.17
CA LEU A 196 -13.84 5.65 0.46
C LEU A 196 -14.95 4.74 -0.07
N SER A 197 -16.15 5.27 -0.31
CA SER A 197 -17.23 4.51 -0.93
C SER A 197 -16.85 4.02 -2.33
N LYS A 198 -16.13 4.81 -3.13
CA LYS A 198 -15.66 4.38 -4.46
C LYS A 198 -14.51 3.38 -4.37
N LYS A 199 -13.61 3.55 -3.41
CA LYS A 199 -12.54 2.59 -3.14
C LYS A 199 -13.09 1.21 -2.76
N GLY A 200 -14.13 1.17 -1.93
CA GLY A 200 -14.84 -0.06 -1.58
C GLY A 200 -15.55 -0.69 -2.78
N GLU A 201 -16.26 0.12 -3.58
CA GLU A 201 -16.98 -0.34 -4.78
C GLU A 201 -16.08 -1.00 -5.82
N LEU A 202 -14.91 -0.39 -6.09
CA LEU A 202 -13.99 -0.85 -7.13
C LEU A 202 -13.15 -2.05 -6.70
N GLN A 203 -13.20 -2.44 -5.43
CA GLN A 203 -12.32 -3.47 -4.86
C GLN A 203 -10.85 -3.21 -5.19
N ASP A 204 -10.44 -1.93 -5.07
CA ASP A 204 -9.09 -1.52 -5.43
C ASP A 204 -8.08 -1.93 -4.34
N VAL A 205 -7.57 -3.16 -4.47
CA VAL A 205 -6.48 -3.73 -3.66
C VAL A 205 -5.12 -3.55 -4.36
N SER A 206 -5.04 -2.75 -5.43
CA SER A 206 -3.87 -2.73 -6.34
C SER A 206 -2.56 -2.19 -5.74
N SER A 207 -2.56 -1.78 -4.48
CA SER A 207 -1.38 -1.24 -3.79
C SER A 207 -1.16 -1.96 -2.45
N SER A 208 -0.02 -2.63 -2.31
CA SER A 208 0.45 -3.15 -1.03
C SER A 208 0.82 -1.96 -0.14
N PHE A 209 -0.11 -1.57 0.74
CA PHE A 209 0.09 -0.53 1.74
C PHE A 209 1.08 -1.02 2.79
N THR A 210 2.05 -0.17 3.11
CA THR A 210 3.01 -0.41 4.21
C THR A 210 2.88 0.62 5.33
N SER A 211 1.91 1.53 5.18
CA SER A 211 1.60 2.56 6.17
C SER A 211 0.11 2.85 6.21
N LEU A 212 -0.38 3.23 7.39
CA LEU A 212 -1.75 3.70 7.56
C LEU A 212 -1.95 4.98 6.74
N PRO A 213 -2.88 5.00 5.77
CA PRO A 213 -3.13 6.20 5.00
C PRO A 213 -3.66 7.34 5.87
N GLU A 214 -3.36 8.60 5.51
CA GLU A 214 -3.82 9.78 6.24
C GLU A 214 -5.34 9.83 6.43
N TRP A 215 -6.12 9.29 5.49
CA TRP A 215 -7.57 9.25 5.59
C TRP A 215 -8.09 8.38 6.74
N THR A 216 -7.28 7.49 7.32
CA THR A 216 -7.68 6.70 8.49
C THR A 216 -7.68 7.54 9.78
N LYS A 217 -6.98 8.68 9.80
CA LYS A 217 -6.79 9.49 11.00
C LYS A 217 -8.01 10.34 11.32
N GLY A 218 -8.39 10.35 12.59
CA GLY A 218 -9.49 11.18 13.09
C GLY A 218 -10.89 10.72 12.66
N LEU A 219 -10.99 9.55 12.04
CA LEU A 219 -12.25 8.90 11.68
C LEU A 219 -12.48 7.66 12.53
N ALA A 220 -13.75 7.33 12.72
CA ALA A 220 -14.18 6.15 13.43
C ALA A 220 -15.48 5.59 12.84
N PHE A 221 -15.74 4.32 13.16
CA PHE A 221 -17.06 3.72 13.04
C PHE A 221 -17.75 3.71 14.40
N GLU A 222 -19.07 3.85 14.42
CA GLU A 222 -19.86 3.53 15.60
C GLU A 222 -20.11 2.01 15.63
N LEU A 223 -19.89 1.38 16.79
CA LEU A 223 -20.00 -0.07 16.94
C LEU A 223 -21.43 -0.57 16.62
N SER A 224 -22.45 0.18 17.03
CA SER A 224 -23.86 -0.11 16.73
C SER A 224 -24.14 -0.15 15.21
N HIS A 225 -23.45 0.67 14.42
CA HIS A 225 -23.57 0.69 12.96
C HIS A 225 -22.87 -0.51 12.30
N LEU A 226 -21.76 -0.98 12.88
CA LEU A 226 -21.09 -2.21 12.44
C LEU A 226 -21.93 -3.44 12.73
N GLU A 227 -22.58 -3.51 13.90
CA GLU A 227 -23.52 -4.59 14.23
C GLU A 227 -24.71 -4.63 13.27
N ALA A 228 -25.31 -3.46 13.00
CA ALA A 228 -26.36 -3.27 12.01
C ALA A 228 -25.93 -3.73 10.61
N HIS A 229 -24.71 -3.39 10.19
CA HIS A 229 -24.14 -3.86 8.92
C HIS A 229 -23.99 -5.39 8.91
N ASN A 230 -23.39 -5.97 9.94
CA ASN A 230 -23.20 -7.42 10.04
C ASN A 230 -24.53 -8.18 9.95
N LEU A 231 -25.59 -7.72 10.63
CA LEU A 231 -26.92 -8.34 10.52
C LEU A 231 -27.49 -8.31 9.08
N MET A 232 -27.21 -7.24 8.33
CA MET A 232 -27.70 -7.05 6.97
C MET A 232 -26.85 -7.76 5.90
N PHE A 233 -25.57 -8.00 6.18
CA PHE A 233 -24.59 -8.48 5.21
C PHE A 233 -24.02 -9.89 5.49
N ALA A 234 -24.13 -10.43 6.71
CA ALA A 234 -23.49 -11.70 7.12
C ALA A 234 -23.93 -12.97 6.38
N ALA A 235 -25.05 -12.95 5.66
CA ALA A 235 -25.65 -14.16 5.07
C ALA A 235 -25.42 -14.31 3.55
N ALA A 236 -24.54 -13.53 2.93
CA ALA A 236 -24.33 -13.61 1.48
C ALA A 236 -22.86 -13.57 1.09
N ASP A 237 -22.35 -14.72 0.64
CA ASP A 237 -20.96 -14.87 0.17
C ASP A 237 -20.68 -14.02 -1.07
N GLN A 238 -21.70 -13.82 -1.93
CA GLN A 238 -21.60 -13.00 -3.14
C GLN A 238 -22.90 -12.22 -3.34
N LEU A 239 -22.81 -10.89 -3.29
CA LEU A 239 -23.91 -9.99 -3.61
C LEU A 239 -23.66 -9.35 -4.96
N THR A 240 -24.69 -9.30 -5.80
CA THR A 240 -24.65 -8.45 -7.00
C THR A 240 -24.65 -6.99 -6.60
N HIS A 241 -24.11 -6.11 -7.45
CA HIS A 241 -24.09 -4.66 -7.20
C HIS A 241 -25.49 -4.11 -6.85
N VAL A 242 -26.54 -4.58 -7.54
CA VAL A 242 -27.93 -4.19 -7.26
C VAL A 242 -28.38 -4.63 -5.86
N GLN A 243 -28.02 -5.84 -5.42
CA GLN A 243 -28.33 -6.33 -4.08
C GLN A 243 -27.58 -5.53 -3.01
N VAL A 244 -26.32 -5.16 -3.27
CA VAL A 244 -25.54 -4.29 -2.38
C VAL A 244 -26.23 -2.93 -2.23
N LEU A 245 -26.63 -2.28 -3.32
CA LEU A 245 -27.33 -0.99 -3.28
C LEU A 245 -28.68 -1.06 -2.54
N ALA A 246 -29.42 -2.16 -2.72
CA ALA A 246 -30.66 -2.39 -1.99
C ALA A 246 -30.43 -2.54 -0.48
N ARG A 247 -29.43 -3.35 -0.08
CA ARG A 247 -29.05 -3.51 1.33
C ARG A 247 -28.49 -2.24 1.94
N ARG A 248 -27.65 -1.49 1.20
CA ARG A 248 -27.17 -0.16 1.58
C ARG A 248 -28.32 0.79 1.88
N SER A 249 -29.32 0.83 0.99
CA SER A 249 -30.50 1.67 1.17
C SER A 249 -31.31 1.27 2.41
N ALA A 250 -31.48 -0.03 2.65
CA ALA A 250 -32.17 -0.55 3.83
C ALA A 250 -31.41 -0.26 5.13
N LEU A 251 -30.08 -0.46 5.13
CA LEU A 251 -29.20 -0.12 6.25
C LEU A 251 -29.32 1.35 6.61
N ARG A 252 -29.22 2.26 5.62
CA ARG A 252 -29.32 3.70 5.87
C ARG A 252 -30.69 4.11 6.43
N ARG A 253 -31.78 3.50 5.96
CA ARG A 253 -33.12 3.73 6.55
C ARG A 253 -33.17 3.27 8.01
N MET A 254 -32.60 2.10 8.32
CA MET A 254 -32.55 1.57 9.69
C MET A 254 -31.75 2.49 10.63
N LEU A 255 -30.67 3.12 10.12
CA LEU A 255 -29.85 4.08 10.85
C LEU A 255 -30.42 5.52 10.83
N ALA A 256 -31.64 5.73 10.32
CA ALA A 256 -32.24 7.05 10.14
C ALA A 256 -31.38 8.05 9.33
N LEU A 257 -30.56 7.54 8.40
CA LEU A 257 -29.71 8.32 7.50
C LEU A 257 -30.41 8.63 6.18
N PRO A 258 -30.06 9.76 5.53
CA PRO A 258 -30.55 10.08 4.19
C PRO A 258 -30.22 8.95 3.20
N VAL A 259 -31.21 8.50 2.43
CA VAL A 259 -31.01 7.50 1.37
C VAL A 259 -30.65 8.25 0.08
N PRO A 260 -29.52 7.92 -0.58
CA PRO A 260 -29.20 8.50 -1.89
C PRO A 260 -30.36 8.23 -2.86
N ALA A 261 -30.77 9.25 -3.63
CA ALA A 261 -31.87 9.07 -4.58
C ALA A 261 -31.53 7.97 -5.59
N ALA A 262 -32.46 7.02 -5.79
CA ALA A 262 -32.29 5.89 -6.71
C ALA A 262 -31.97 6.32 -8.17
N ASN A 263 -32.34 7.55 -8.53
CA ASN A 263 -32.08 8.14 -9.85
C ASN A 263 -30.62 8.61 -10.04
N GLY A 264 -29.75 8.45 -9.03
CA GLY A 264 -28.34 8.80 -9.10
C GLY A 264 -27.44 7.77 -9.80
N ILE A 265 -27.95 6.59 -10.19
CA ILE A 265 -27.13 5.60 -10.90
C ILE A 265 -26.87 6.04 -12.36
N ASP A 266 -27.85 6.69 -13.01
CA ASP A 266 -27.65 7.34 -14.31
C ASP A 266 -27.24 8.82 -14.18
N GLY A 267 -27.42 9.41 -12.99
CA GLY A 267 -27.29 10.85 -12.73
C GLY A 267 -26.10 11.28 -11.86
N LEU A 268 -25.28 10.34 -11.38
CA LEU A 268 -23.94 10.65 -10.85
C LEU A 268 -23.05 11.07 -12.02
N THR A 269 -23.30 12.28 -12.51
CA THR A 269 -22.21 13.17 -12.90
C THR A 269 -21.34 13.35 -11.66
N LEU A 270 -20.41 12.40 -11.51
CA LEU A 270 -19.46 12.30 -10.42
C LEU A 270 -18.82 13.67 -10.16
N PRO A 271 -18.82 14.17 -8.91
CA PRO A 271 -17.94 15.26 -8.52
C PRO A 271 -16.46 14.87 -8.63
N THR A 272 -16.17 13.58 -8.73
CA THR A 272 -14.81 13.00 -8.80
C THR A 272 -14.29 12.73 -10.20
N HIS A 273 -15.10 12.89 -11.25
CA HIS A 273 -14.49 13.10 -12.55
C HIS A 273 -14.13 14.57 -12.64
N SER A 274 -12.82 14.87 -12.60
CA SER A 274 -12.36 16.18 -13.07
C SER A 274 -13.05 16.47 -14.40
N LYS A 275 -13.40 17.73 -14.66
CA LYS A 275 -14.03 18.15 -15.93
C LYS A 275 -13.38 17.48 -17.15
N LEU A 276 -12.06 17.25 -17.08
CA LEU A 276 -11.26 16.55 -18.07
C LEU A 276 -11.63 15.06 -18.25
N LEU A 277 -11.82 14.28 -17.18
CA LEU A 277 -12.20 12.85 -17.27
C LEU A 277 -13.63 12.66 -17.82
N LEU A 278 -14.57 13.55 -17.47
CA LEU A 278 -15.90 13.56 -18.09
C LEU A 278 -15.79 13.80 -19.60
N LEU A 279 -14.98 14.78 -19.98
CA LEU A 279 -14.76 15.11 -21.39
C LEU A 279 -14.07 13.96 -22.13
N MET A 280 -13.10 13.27 -21.51
CA MET A 280 -12.48 12.09 -22.10
C MET A 280 -13.50 10.99 -22.42
N ARG A 281 -14.39 10.67 -21.47
CA ARG A 281 -15.45 9.68 -21.70
C ARG A 281 -16.41 10.11 -22.81
N GLN A 282 -16.81 11.38 -22.80
CA GLN A 282 -17.69 11.93 -23.84
C GLN A 282 -17.04 11.91 -25.23
N ILE A 283 -15.73 12.13 -25.35
CA ILE A 283 -15.01 11.98 -26.62
C ILE A 283 -15.08 10.52 -27.08
N VAL A 284 -14.80 9.57 -26.20
CA VAL A 284 -14.86 8.14 -26.53
C VAL A 284 -16.25 7.78 -27.02
N ASP A 285 -17.30 8.16 -26.30
CA ASP A 285 -18.67 7.85 -26.70
C ASP A 285 -19.08 8.54 -28.02
N ARG A 286 -18.67 9.79 -28.22
CA ARG A 286 -19.07 10.62 -29.37
C ARG A 286 -18.31 10.29 -30.64
N TYR A 287 -17.01 10.05 -30.55
CA TYR A 287 -16.10 9.96 -31.70
C TYR A 287 -15.47 8.58 -31.87
N TYR A 288 -15.38 7.78 -30.81
CA TYR A 288 -14.76 6.46 -30.81
C TYR A 288 -15.73 5.34 -30.36
N GLY A 289 -17.02 5.64 -30.36
CA GLY A 289 -18.09 4.75 -29.92
C GLY A 289 -18.44 3.67 -30.96
N PRO A 290 -19.68 3.15 -30.95
CA PRO A 290 -20.07 2.00 -31.76
C PRO A 290 -19.90 2.14 -33.29
N ASN A 291 -19.81 3.38 -33.78
CA ASN A 291 -19.68 3.69 -35.21
C ASN A 291 -18.23 3.94 -35.66
N PHE A 292 -17.26 3.88 -34.74
CA PHE A 292 -15.84 4.06 -35.05
C PHE A 292 -15.20 2.71 -35.38
N GLN A 293 -14.58 2.63 -36.55
CA GLN A 293 -13.85 1.44 -36.98
C GLN A 293 -12.40 1.80 -37.30
N ILE A 294 -11.47 1.23 -36.54
CA ILE A 294 -10.06 1.59 -36.63
C ILE A 294 -9.44 1.31 -38.02
N ASP A 295 -10.01 0.36 -38.77
CA ASP A 295 -9.54 0.00 -40.10
C ASP A 295 -10.27 0.77 -41.23
N GLU A 296 -11.31 1.55 -40.92
CA GLU A 296 -12.05 2.38 -41.89
C GLU A 296 -11.68 3.86 -41.74
N VAL A 297 -10.85 4.36 -42.66
CA VAL A 297 -10.33 5.75 -42.66
C VAL A 297 -11.44 6.80 -42.61
N ASP A 298 -12.59 6.54 -43.24
CA ASP A 298 -13.72 7.47 -43.30
C ASP A 298 -14.46 7.60 -41.96
N SER A 299 -14.27 6.64 -41.04
CA SER A 299 -14.82 6.71 -39.67
C SER A 299 -13.94 7.56 -38.73
N TRP A 300 -12.78 8.01 -39.19
CA TRP A 300 -11.80 8.68 -38.33
C TRP A 300 -12.15 10.16 -38.11
N PRO A 301 -12.29 10.59 -36.85
CA PRO A 301 -12.53 11.99 -36.56
C PRO A 301 -11.26 12.81 -36.82
N ARG A 302 -11.40 13.94 -37.53
CA ARG A 302 -10.29 14.88 -37.70
C ARG A 302 -9.97 15.50 -36.35
N GLN A 303 -8.68 15.64 -36.03
CA GLN A 303 -8.25 16.24 -34.76
C GLN A 303 -8.84 17.63 -34.54
N LYS A 304 -8.92 18.44 -35.60
CA LYS A 304 -9.56 19.75 -35.55
C LYS A 304 -11.01 19.68 -35.03
N ASP A 305 -11.78 18.70 -35.50
CA ASP A 305 -13.20 18.58 -35.14
C ASP A 305 -13.39 18.15 -33.67
N VAL A 306 -12.48 17.32 -33.15
CA VAL A 306 -12.46 16.91 -31.73
C VAL A 306 -12.02 18.08 -30.84
N VAL A 307 -10.96 18.79 -31.23
CA VAL A 307 -10.42 19.95 -30.48
C VAL A 307 -11.41 21.12 -30.47
N ASP A 308 -12.05 21.43 -31.60
CA ASP A 308 -13.06 22.49 -31.68
C ASP A 308 -14.28 22.16 -30.80
N TRP A 309 -14.71 20.89 -30.75
CA TRP A 309 -15.75 20.45 -29.84
C TRP A 309 -15.34 20.59 -28.36
N LEU A 310 -14.11 20.21 -28.00
CA LEU A 310 -13.59 20.36 -26.64
C LEU A 310 -13.45 21.83 -26.21
N LYS A 311 -13.05 22.70 -27.12
CA LYS A 311 -13.02 24.16 -26.88
C LYS A 311 -14.43 24.69 -26.63
N ALA A 312 -15.45 24.18 -27.32
CA ALA A 312 -16.85 24.52 -27.07
C ALA A 312 -17.34 24.04 -25.68
N GLN A 313 -16.68 23.06 -25.06
CA GLN A 313 -16.91 22.65 -23.67
C GLN A 313 -16.15 23.53 -22.64
N GLY A 314 -15.53 24.62 -23.09
CA GLY A 314 -14.84 25.60 -22.27
C GLY A 314 -13.46 25.13 -21.79
N LEU A 315 -12.71 24.44 -22.66
CA LEU A 315 -11.29 24.16 -22.48
C LEU A 315 -10.42 25.12 -23.29
N SER A 316 -9.22 25.40 -22.80
CA SER A 316 -8.20 26.08 -23.61
C SER A 316 -7.71 25.17 -24.73
N GLU A 317 -7.06 25.76 -25.75
CA GLU A 317 -6.54 25.00 -26.88
C GLU A 317 -5.52 23.93 -26.45
N ARG A 318 -4.66 24.26 -25.48
CA ARG A 318 -3.66 23.32 -24.94
C ARG A 318 -4.30 22.16 -24.19
N GLU A 319 -5.32 22.41 -23.38
CA GLU A 319 -6.06 21.37 -22.66
C GLU A 319 -6.84 20.47 -23.62
N ALA A 320 -7.51 21.06 -24.61
CA ALA A 320 -8.26 20.33 -25.62
C ALA A 320 -7.34 19.39 -26.43
N MET A 321 -6.15 19.86 -26.83
CA MET A 321 -5.16 19.02 -27.52
C MET A 321 -4.62 17.91 -26.61
N ALA A 322 -4.31 18.19 -25.35
CA ALA A 322 -3.81 17.18 -24.42
C ALA A 322 -4.82 16.05 -24.20
N ILE A 323 -6.10 16.40 -24.05
CA ILE A 323 -7.17 15.43 -23.90
C ILE A 323 -7.36 14.61 -25.18
N ASP A 324 -7.36 15.24 -26.36
CA ASP A 324 -7.42 14.51 -27.64
C ASP A 324 -6.27 13.51 -27.74
N ILE A 325 -5.04 13.91 -27.42
CA ILE A 325 -3.89 13.00 -27.45
C ILE A 325 -4.13 11.79 -26.56
N VAL A 326 -4.54 11.97 -25.31
CA VAL A 326 -4.71 10.86 -24.35
C VAL A 326 -5.93 9.98 -24.67
N SER A 327 -6.97 10.52 -25.30
CA SER A 327 -8.21 9.78 -25.62
C SER A 327 -8.19 9.11 -27.00
N ARG A 328 -7.36 9.61 -27.93
CA ARG A 328 -7.23 9.10 -29.30
C ARG A 328 -6.54 7.72 -29.33
N PRO A 329 -7.03 6.73 -30.10
CA PRO A 329 -6.35 5.45 -30.31
C PRO A 329 -4.92 5.59 -30.84
N ASP A 330 -3.98 4.76 -30.37
CA ASP A 330 -2.54 4.90 -30.67
C ASP A 330 -2.21 4.92 -32.17
N ARG A 331 -2.93 4.14 -32.99
CA ARG A 331 -2.76 4.12 -34.46
C ARG A 331 -3.04 5.48 -35.13
N LEU A 332 -3.83 6.33 -34.48
CA LEU A 332 -4.18 7.68 -34.94
C LEU A 332 -3.26 8.75 -34.38
N ARG A 333 -2.42 8.45 -33.39
CA ARG A 333 -1.46 9.40 -32.80
C ARG A 333 -0.17 9.52 -33.60
N SER A 334 0.17 8.48 -34.36
CA SER A 334 1.43 8.36 -35.10
C SER A 334 1.38 8.95 -36.52
N ARG A 335 0.34 9.71 -36.88
CA ARG A 335 0.12 10.30 -38.21
C ARG A 335 -0.21 11.77 -38.08
#